data_AF-A0A242WE44-F1
#
_entry.id   AF-A0A242WE44-F1
#
_cell.length_a   1.000
_cell.length_b   1.000
_cell.length_c   1.000
_cell.angle_alpha   90.00
_cell.angle_beta   90.00
_cell.angle_gamma   90.00
#
_symmetry.space_group_name_H-M   'P 1'
#
loop_
_entity.id
_entity.type
_entity.pdbx_description
1 polymer ?
#
loop_
_entity_poly.entity_id
_entity_poly.type
_entity_poly.pdbx_seq_one_letter_code
_entity_poly.pdbx_strand_id
1 'polypeptide(L)'
;MEVRWGVFLIILGSALVTFIPRVVPLMVLSRFELPTWAMRWLNFVPISVIAALIGQEIFIHDGKIAPLTSNIEFFAAIPTFFIAIKTRSLLGTVLGGIISIIVLRFLF
;
A
#
# COMPACT_ATOMS: atom_id res chain seq x y z
N MET A 1 -4.26 -4.19 35.85
CA MET A 1 -3.94 -4.66 34.49
C MET A 1 -3.58 -6.13 34.60
N GLU A 2 -4.57 -7.02 34.58
CA GLU A 2 -4.31 -8.46 34.59
C GLU A 2 -3.93 -8.86 33.16
N VAL A 3 -2.68 -9.25 32.96
CA VAL A 3 -2.24 -9.79 31.68
C VAL A 3 -2.95 -11.14 31.51
N ARG A 4 -4.04 -11.14 30.75
CA ARG A 4 -4.77 -12.36 30.40
C ARG A 4 -3.81 -13.29 29.69
N TRP A 5 -3.57 -14.48 30.25
CA TRP A 5 -2.63 -15.48 29.73
C TRP A 5 -2.86 -15.80 28.25
N GLY A 6 -4.12 -15.76 27.79
CA GLY A 6 -4.47 -15.91 26.38
C GLY A 6 -3.87 -14.83 25.47
N VAL A 7 -3.80 -13.57 25.91
CA VAL A 7 -3.19 -12.48 25.13
C VAL A 7 -1.69 -12.70 25.01
N PHE A 8 -1.03 -13.16 26.07
CA PHE A 8 0.40 -13.47 26.04
C PHE A 8 0.71 -14.60 25.03
N LEU A 9 -0.09 -15.67 25.03
CA LEU A 9 0.05 -16.77 24.05
C LEU A 9 -0.22 -16.29 22.61
N ILE A 10 -1.19 -15.39 22.39
CA ILE A 10 -1.45 -14.80 21.06
C ILE A 10 -0.28 -13.92 20.60
N ILE A 11 0.31 -13.12 21.49
CA ILE A 11 1.49 -12.31 21.17
C ILE A 11 2.67 -13.23 20.82
N LEU A 12 2.91 -14.28 21.60
CA LEU A 12 3.99 -15.23 21.35
C LEU A 12 3.79 -15.99 20.02
N GLY A 13 2.56 -16.45 19.77
CA GLY A 13 2.19 -17.14 18.54
C GLY A 13 2.28 -16.24 17.30
N SER A 14 1.76 -15.01 17.39
CA SER A 14 1.84 -14.03 16.29
C SER A 14 3.28 -13.60 16.01
N ALA A 15 4.11 -13.43 17.05
CA ALA A 15 5.53 -13.16 16.91
C ALA A 15 6.25 -14.31 16.16
N LEU A 16 6.01 -15.57 16.54
CA LEU A 16 6.57 -16.72 15.82
C LEU A 16 6.13 -16.76 14.36
N VAL A 17 4.82 -16.62 14.11
CA VAL A 17 4.23 -16.69 12.76
C VAL A 17 4.65 -15.52 11.87
N THR A 18 4.97 -14.34 12.40
CA THR A 18 5.54 -13.23 11.61
C THR A 18 7.06 -13.32 11.46
N PHE A 19 7.76 -13.85 12.46
CA PHE A 19 9.22 -13.97 12.43
C PHE A 19 9.68 -15.01 11.42
N ILE A 20 8.99 -16.16 11.33
CA ILE A 20 9.31 -17.23 10.36
C ILE A 20 9.33 -16.69 8.90
N PRO A 21 8.25 -16.12 8.34
CA PRO A 21 8.25 -15.63 6.96
C PRO A 21 9.11 -14.39 6.74
N ARG A 22 9.55 -13.66 7.78
CA ARG A 22 10.52 -12.55 7.59
C ARG A 22 11.96 -13.02 7.63
N VAL A 23 12.32 -13.85 8.61
CA VAL A 23 13.71 -14.24 8.88
C VAL A 23 14.14 -15.41 8.01
N VAL A 24 13.23 -16.34 7.67
CA VAL A 24 13.56 -17.46 6.80
C VAL A 24 13.98 -16.99 5.41
N PRO A 25 13.23 -16.11 4.70
CA PRO A 25 13.70 -15.60 3.41
C PRO A 25 14.99 -14.79 3.53
N LEU A 26 15.15 -13.99 4.58
CA LEU A 26 16.37 -13.21 4.81
C LEU A 26 17.60 -14.09 5.04
N MET A 27 17.49 -15.15 5.85
CA MET A 27 18.58 -16.09 6.12
C MET A 27 18.90 -16.97 4.90
N VAL A 28 17.89 -17.41 4.16
CA VAL A 28 18.09 -18.18 2.92
C VAL A 28 18.74 -17.31 1.84
N LEU A 29 18.25 -16.08 1.63
CA LEU A 29 18.86 -15.13 0.70
C LEU A 29 20.25 -14.66 1.13
N SER A 30 20.58 -14.67 2.42
CA SER A 30 21.93 -14.32 2.90
C SER A 30 22.98 -15.40 2.61
N ARG A 31 22.56 -16.65 2.32
CA ARG A 31 23.45 -17.78 2.02
C ARG A 31 23.56 -18.07 0.52
N PHE A 32 22.59 -17.63 -0.27
CA PHE A 32 22.61 -17.69 -1.72
C PHE A 32 23.05 -16.33 -2.26
N GLU A 33 24.15 -16.27 -3.04
CA GLU A 33 24.43 -15.08 -3.84
C GLU A 33 23.30 -14.90 -4.85
N LEU A 34 22.31 -14.09 -4.48
CA LEU A 34 21.19 -13.78 -5.36
C LEU A 34 21.76 -13.24 -6.67
N PRO A 35 21.44 -13.86 -7.82
CA PRO A 35 21.89 -13.35 -9.10
C PRO A 35 21.40 -11.91 -9.26
N THR A 36 22.25 -11.05 -9.81
CA THR A 36 22.00 -9.60 -9.89
C THR A 36 20.64 -9.25 -10.52
N TRP A 37 20.10 -10.09 -11.39
CA TRP A 37 18.74 -9.97 -11.94
C TRP A 37 17.62 -10.12 -10.89
N ALA A 38 17.71 -11.12 -10.00
CA ALA A 38 16.71 -11.37 -8.97
C ALA A 38 16.67 -10.25 -7.93
N MET A 39 17.83 -9.71 -7.54
CA MET A 39 17.89 -8.60 -6.60
C MET A 39 17.32 -7.30 -7.20
N ARG A 40 17.55 -7.04 -8.50
CA ARG A 40 16.88 -5.94 -9.20
C ARG A 40 15.37 -6.15 -9.23
N TRP A 41 14.89 -7.34 -9.55
CA TRP A 41 13.45 -7.66 -9.56
C TRP A 41 12.80 -7.45 -8.18
N LEU A 42 13.45 -7.92 -7.12
CA LEU A 42 12.92 -7.80 -5.75
C LEU A 42 12.77 -6.33 -5.31
N ASN A 43 13.64 -5.43 -5.77
CA ASN A 43 13.51 -3.99 -5.51
C ASN A 43 12.27 -3.36 -6.19
N PHE A 44 11.72 -3.97 -7.23
CA PHE A 44 10.48 -3.50 -7.87
C PHE A 44 9.21 -3.99 -7.17
N VAL A 45 9.30 -5.06 -6.36
CA VAL A 45 8.13 -5.61 -5.67
C VAL A 45 7.41 -4.57 -4.79
N PRO A 46 8.10 -3.79 -3.92
CA PRO A 46 7.44 -2.82 -3.07
C PRO A 46 6.66 -1.75 -3.85
N ILE A 47 7.26 -1.19 -4.91
CA ILE A 47 6.62 -0.14 -5.70
C ILE A 47 5.45 -0.68 -6.52
N SER A 48 5.56 -1.91 -7.05
CA SER A 48 4.48 -2.59 -7.77
C SER A 48 3.29 -2.90 -6.85
N VAL A 49 3.55 -3.34 -5.62
CA VAL A 49 2.49 -3.61 -4.64
C VAL A 49 1.77 -2.32 -4.25
N ILE A 50 2.50 -1.24 -3.97
CA ILE A 50 1.88 0.07 -3.66
C ILE A 50 1.03 0.55 -4.84
N ALA A 51 1.54 0.45 -6.07
CA ALA A 51 0.80 0.84 -7.27
C ALA A 51 -0.47 -0.03 -7.47
N ALA A 52 -0.37 -1.34 -7.23
CA ALA A 52 -1.52 -2.24 -7.30
C ALA A 52 -2.58 -1.92 -6.25
N LEU A 53 -2.17 -1.67 -4.99
CA LEU A 53 -3.07 -1.28 -3.90
C LEU A 53 -3.80 0.03 -4.22
N ILE A 54 -3.08 1.05 -4.67
CA ILE A 54 -3.68 2.34 -5.09
C ILE A 54 -4.63 2.13 -6.27
N GLY A 55 -4.24 1.31 -7.25
CA GLY A 55 -5.09 0.97 -8.39
C GLY A 55 -6.37 0.27 -7.95
N GLN A 56 -6.29 -0.69 -7.01
CA GLN A 56 -7.47 -1.36 -6.47
C GLN A 56 -8.37 -0.37 -5.73
N GLU A 57 -7.81 0.51 -4.91
CA GLU A 57 -8.58 1.54 -4.19
C GLU A 57 -9.38 2.43 -5.16
N ILE A 58 -8.79 2.82 -6.30
CA ILE A 58 -9.44 3.71 -7.28
C ILE A 58 -10.49 2.98 -8.14
N PHE A 59 -10.25 1.71 -8.48
CA PHE A 59 -11.08 0.98 -9.46
C PHE A 59 -12.11 0.02 -8.84
N ILE A 60 -11.92 -0.39 -7.58
CA ILE A 60 -12.75 -1.40 -6.91
C ILE A 60 -13.37 -0.80 -5.64
N HIS A 61 -14.68 -0.54 -5.69
CA HIS A 61 -15.47 -0.16 -4.52
C HIS A 61 -16.34 -1.34 -4.10
N ASP A 62 -16.22 -1.77 -2.84
CA ASP A 62 -17.04 -2.86 -2.26
C ASP A 62 -17.07 -4.16 -3.08
N GLY A 63 -15.94 -4.52 -3.69
CA GLY A 63 -15.80 -5.76 -4.46
C GLY A 63 -16.53 -5.75 -5.82
N LYS A 64 -17.04 -4.60 -6.27
CA LYS A 64 -17.58 -4.41 -7.61
C LYS A 64 -16.71 -3.44 -8.40
N ILE A 65 -16.59 -3.70 -9.70
CA ILE A 65 -15.92 -2.77 -10.62
C ILE A 65 -16.80 -1.52 -10.67
N ALA A 66 -16.33 -0.44 -10.05
CA ALA A 66 -17.16 0.72 -9.92
C ALA A 66 -17.32 1.41 -11.30
N PRO A 67 -18.52 1.88 -11.68
CA PRO A 67 -18.74 2.49 -12.99
C PRO A 67 -17.84 3.73 -13.17
N LEU A 68 -17.03 3.73 -14.23
CA LEU A 68 -16.10 4.82 -14.57
C LEU A 68 -16.74 6.22 -14.59
N THR A 69 -18.05 6.30 -14.85
CA THR A 69 -18.83 7.52 -14.92
C THR A 69 -19.32 8.07 -13.58
N SER A 70 -19.30 7.28 -12.50
CA SER A 70 -19.73 7.72 -11.16
C SER A 70 -18.59 7.72 -10.12
N ASN A 71 -17.39 7.31 -10.52
CA ASN A 71 -16.23 7.25 -9.64
C ASN A 71 -15.57 8.62 -9.48
N ILE A 72 -16.07 9.35 -8.47
CA ILE A 72 -15.44 10.58 -7.95
C ILE A 72 -13.95 10.37 -7.68
N GLU A 73 -13.55 9.18 -7.24
CA GLU A 73 -12.15 8.87 -6.91
C GLU A 73 -11.23 8.77 -8.13
N PHE A 74 -11.73 8.28 -9.27
CA PHE A 74 -10.96 8.28 -10.51
C PHE A 74 -10.69 9.71 -11.00
N PHE A 75 -11.71 10.58 -10.93
CA PHE A 75 -11.55 12.00 -11.24
C PHE A 75 -10.67 12.73 -10.23
N ALA A 76 -10.65 12.32 -8.96
CA ALA A 76 -9.76 12.87 -7.94
C ALA A 76 -8.31 12.41 -8.16
N ALA A 77 -8.09 11.20 -8.65
CA ALA A 77 -6.75 10.66 -8.87
C ALA A 77 -5.94 11.48 -9.90
N ILE A 78 -6.58 11.98 -10.95
CA ILE A 78 -5.95 12.76 -12.03
C ILE A 78 -5.23 14.03 -11.50
N PRO A 79 -5.91 14.99 -10.85
CA PRO A 79 -5.27 16.19 -10.31
C PRO A 79 -4.27 15.84 -9.20
N THR A 80 -4.55 14.81 -8.39
CA THR A 80 -3.64 14.37 -7.32
C THR A 80 -2.31 13.85 -7.90
N PHE A 81 -2.38 13.07 -8.97
CA PHE A 81 -1.22 12.56 -9.69
C PHE A 81 -0.41 13.70 -10.33
N PHE A 82 -1.09 14.72 -10.87
CA PHE A 82 -0.42 15.90 -11.41
C PHE A 82 0.34 16.68 -10.33
N ILE A 83 -0.26 16.85 -9.14
CA ILE A 83 0.38 17.48 -7.98
C ILE A 83 1.56 16.64 -7.48
N ALA A 84 1.47 15.31 -7.58
CA ALA A 84 2.56 14.39 -7.24
C ALA A 84 3.80 14.59 -8.08
N ILE A 85 3.62 14.65 -9.41
CA ILE A 85 4.72 14.86 -10.33
C ILE A 85 5.36 16.23 -10.09
N LYS A 86 4.55 17.27 -9.89
CA LYS A 86 5.04 18.66 -9.79
C LYS A 86 5.73 18.96 -8.46
N THR A 87 5.14 18.55 -7.33
CA THR A 87 5.64 18.96 -6.00
C THR A 87 6.77 18.06 -5.52
N ARG A 88 6.87 16.80 -6.00
CA ARG A 88 7.78 15.75 -5.49
C ARG A 88 7.80 15.63 -3.95
N SER A 89 6.77 16.12 -3.27
CA SER A 89 6.64 16.16 -1.82
C SER A 89 5.43 15.33 -1.41
N LEU A 90 5.65 14.46 -0.41
CA LEU A 90 4.59 13.62 0.18
C LEU A 90 3.48 14.46 0.81
N LEU A 91 3.81 15.59 1.45
CA LEU A 91 2.80 16.45 2.07
C LEU A 91 1.94 17.16 1.02
N GLY A 92 2.56 17.65 -0.06
CA GLY A 92 1.84 18.32 -1.14
C GLY A 92 0.88 17.40 -1.89
N THR A 93 1.26 16.13 -2.06
CA THR A 93 0.39 15.11 -2.65
C THR A 93 -0.81 14.77 -1.79
N VAL A 94 -0.58 14.55 -0.51
CA VAL A 94 -1.68 14.24 0.43
C VAL A 94 -2.66 15.41 0.52
N LEU A 95 -2.18 16.64 0.69
CA LEU A 95 -3.06 17.82 0.76
C LEU A 95 -3.81 18.05 -0.56
N GLY A 96 -3.13 17.93 -1.69
CA GLY A 96 -3.75 18.04 -3.01
C GLY A 96 -4.85 17.00 -3.24
N GLY A 97 -4.61 15.75 -2.82
CA GLY A 97 -5.60 14.68 -2.93
C GLY A 97 -6.81 14.89 -2.04
N ILE A 98 -6.60 15.26 -0.78
CA ILE A 98 -7.70 15.56 0.16
C ILE A 98 -8.56 16.71 -0.38
N ILE A 99 -7.94 17.81 -0.83
CA ILE A 99 -8.66 18.95 -1.40
C ILE A 99 -9.43 18.53 -2.66
N SER A 100 -8.82 17.73 -3.54
CA SER A 100 -9.48 17.25 -4.75
C SER A 100 -10.72 16.40 -4.44
N ILE A 101 -10.63 15.48 -3.47
CA ILE A 101 -11.75 14.65 -3.05
C ILE A 101 -12.86 15.52 -2.43
N ILE A 102 -12.51 16.48 -1.58
CA ILE A 102 -13.47 17.39 -0.96
C ILE A 102 -14.23 18.19 -2.02
N VAL A 103 -13.52 18.75 -2.99
CA VAL A 103 -14.14 19.55 -4.07
C VAL A 103 -15.06 18.70 -4.94
N LEU A 104 -14.61 17.49 -5.33
CA LEU A 104 -15.42 16.61 -6.16
C LEU A 104 -16.67 16.10 -5.42
N ARG A 105 -16.56 15.78 -4.12
CA ARG A 105 -17.69 15.36 -3.27
C ARG A 105 -18.65 16.50 -2.92
N PHE A 106 -18.22 17.75 -3.07
CA PHE A 106 -19.10 18.91 -2.91
C PHE A 106 -19.89 19.21 -4.19
N LEU A 107 -19.32 18.88 -5.36
CA LEU A 107 -19.93 19.11 -6.67
C LEU A 107 -20.86 17.98 -7.14
N PHE A 108 -20.68 16.75 -6.64
CA PHE A 108 -21.45 15.54 -6.95
C PHE A 108 -22.01 14.92 -5.67
#